data_AF-A0A3C1ZRQ1-F1
#
_entry.id   AF-A0A3C1ZRQ1-F1
#
_cell.length_a   1.000
_cell.length_b   1.000
_cell.length_c   1.000
_cell.angle_alpha   90.00
_cell.angle_beta   90.00
_cell.angle_gamma   90.00
#
_symmetry.space_group_name_H-M   'P 1'
#
loop_
_entity.id
_entity.type
_entity.pdbx_description
1 polymer ?
#
loop_
_entity_poly.entity_id
_entity_poly.type
_entity_poly.pdbx_seq_one_letter_code
_entity_poly.pdbx_strand_id
1 'polypeptide(L)'
;MGLRDWLKKLTEPQPVSSTSTSANELELLQKHFAFLASDLGYTLAQAETLAEYKGKNLVVYRSDSAEKQIEICGGGSFFHAQIRQLINGQPAPYYQKEHQLHYHTLAALDNPKHDSSIYWPYGPKGLTGAVENTAALFQRHRTLLSGNGWVDKEKAHQAKNEHHLHAYGKPHPEMPEPFIYSVKAMVDQQFPELKLAFYNAELPHYHKDSTLQCVIYKGDSKALKIRQYDYRDDNDVYQVYIDDEKVWTVRVKPESREKALEEIKKACEEHLT
;
A
#
# COMPACT_ATOMS: atom_id res chain seq x y z
N MET A 1 -39.27 3.44 -10.18
CA MET A 1 -38.35 4.19 -9.31
C MET A 1 -37.42 4.95 -10.22
N GLY A 2 -37.48 6.29 -10.23
CA GLY A 2 -36.79 7.09 -11.24
C GLY A 2 -35.31 7.28 -10.93
N LEU A 3 -34.49 7.50 -11.96
CA LEU A 3 -33.05 7.79 -11.83
C LEU A 3 -32.75 8.95 -10.85
N ARG A 4 -33.71 9.89 -10.69
CA ARG A 4 -33.65 10.98 -9.71
C ARG A 4 -33.83 10.53 -8.25
N ASP A 5 -34.61 9.49 -7.98
CA ASP A 5 -34.80 8.95 -6.62
C ASP A 5 -33.58 8.14 -6.17
N TRP A 6 -32.84 7.56 -7.12
CA TRP A 6 -31.59 6.85 -6.87
C TRP A 6 -30.44 7.81 -6.54
N LEU A 7 -30.32 8.93 -7.27
CA LEU A 7 -29.31 9.96 -7.03
C LEU A 7 -29.49 10.67 -5.67
N LYS A 8 -30.74 10.88 -5.21
CA LYS A 8 -31.00 11.50 -3.90
C LYS A 8 -30.49 10.65 -2.72
N LYS A 9 -30.52 9.32 -2.83
CA LYS A 9 -29.98 8.41 -1.80
C LYS A 9 -28.45 8.40 -1.72
N LEU A 10 -27.75 8.83 -2.77
CA LEU A 10 -26.29 8.92 -2.80
C LEU A 10 -25.76 10.26 -2.28
N THR A 11 -26.62 11.28 -2.16
CA THR A 11 -26.20 12.64 -1.76
C THR A 11 -26.65 13.05 -0.36
N GLU A 12 -27.43 12.24 0.33
CA GLU A 12 -27.76 12.48 1.74
C GLU A 12 -26.61 11.98 2.64
N PRO A 13 -25.95 12.88 3.41
CA PRO A 13 -24.96 12.45 4.39
C PRO A 13 -25.66 11.58 5.44
N GLN A 14 -25.31 10.30 5.45
CA GLN A 14 -25.75 9.39 6.51
C GLN A 14 -25.16 9.88 7.85
N PRO A 15 -25.94 9.90 8.94
CA PRO A 15 -25.44 10.33 10.24
C PRO A 15 -24.32 9.39 10.70
N VAL A 16 -23.09 9.88 10.70
CA VAL A 16 -21.93 9.16 11.23
C VAL A 16 -21.98 9.24 12.75
N SER A 17 -22.58 8.21 13.36
CA SER A 17 -22.41 7.88 14.78
C SER A 17 -20.92 7.58 15.03
N SER A 18 -20.18 8.58 15.50
CA SER A 18 -18.72 8.62 15.46
C SER A 18 -18.05 8.46 16.82
N THR A 19 -18.49 7.53 17.66
CA THR A 19 -17.75 7.20 18.89
C THR A 19 -17.75 5.73 19.36
N SER A 20 -18.40 4.76 18.68
CA SER A 20 -18.45 3.35 19.15
C SER A 20 -17.97 2.26 18.18
N THR A 21 -17.61 2.59 16.93
CA THR A 21 -17.32 1.57 15.90
C THR A 21 -15.86 1.10 15.87
N SER A 22 -14.89 1.96 16.19
CA SER A 22 -13.46 1.65 16.01
C SER A 22 -12.92 0.61 17.00
N ALA A 23 -13.38 0.62 18.26
CA ALA A 23 -12.96 -0.37 19.26
C ALA A 23 -13.37 -1.80 18.86
N ASN A 24 -14.57 -1.95 18.28
CA ASN A 24 -15.07 -3.26 17.82
C ASN A 24 -14.30 -3.78 16.59
N GLU A 25 -13.83 -2.89 15.70
CA GLU A 25 -13.07 -3.27 14.52
C GLU A 25 -11.64 -3.75 14.88
N LEU A 26 -10.96 -3.12 15.85
CA LEU A 26 -9.66 -3.62 16.32
C LEU A 26 -9.79 -5.00 16.98
N GLU A 27 -10.81 -5.17 17.83
CA GLU A 27 -11.12 -6.46 18.47
C GLU A 27 -11.45 -7.54 17.44
N LEU A 28 -12.19 -7.20 16.38
CA LEU A 28 -12.47 -8.08 15.26
C LEU A 28 -11.16 -8.58 14.61
N LEU A 29 -10.21 -7.69 14.30
CA LEU A 29 -8.92 -8.09 13.75
C LEU A 29 -8.17 -9.03 14.72
N GLN A 30 -8.05 -8.65 15.99
CA GLN A 30 -7.35 -9.46 16.98
C GLN A 30 -7.96 -10.85 17.13
N LYS A 31 -9.29 -10.94 17.23
CA LYS A 31 -10.02 -12.20 17.39
C LYS A 31 -9.77 -13.15 16.23
N HIS A 32 -9.92 -12.69 14.98
CA HIS A 32 -9.82 -13.56 13.81
C HIS A 32 -8.38 -13.96 13.46
N PHE A 33 -7.39 -13.15 13.86
CA PHE A 33 -5.98 -13.45 13.63
C PHE A 33 -5.24 -14.02 14.86
N ALA A 34 -5.94 -14.27 15.98
CA ALA A 34 -5.34 -14.81 17.21
C ALA A 34 -4.62 -16.16 17.01
N PHE A 35 -5.04 -16.95 16.01
CA PHE A 35 -4.40 -18.23 15.66
C PHE A 35 -2.92 -18.07 15.27
N LEU A 36 -2.50 -16.88 14.79
CA LEU A 36 -1.09 -16.60 14.52
C LEU A 36 -0.26 -16.77 15.79
N ALA A 37 -0.78 -16.30 16.93
CA ALA A 37 -0.13 -16.47 18.22
C ALA A 37 -0.36 -17.87 18.81
N SER A 38 -1.61 -18.32 18.90
CA SER A 38 -1.93 -19.58 19.60
C SER A 38 -1.42 -20.83 18.88
N ASP A 39 -1.39 -20.80 17.54
CA ASP A 39 -1.15 -22.00 16.74
C ASP A 39 0.20 -21.95 15.99
N LEU A 40 0.66 -20.75 15.63
CA LEU A 40 1.87 -20.55 14.82
C LEU A 40 3.04 -19.92 15.58
N GLY A 41 2.88 -19.62 16.87
CA GLY A 41 3.96 -19.10 17.73
C GLY A 41 4.41 -17.68 17.41
N TYR A 42 3.57 -16.86 16.76
CA TYR A 42 3.84 -15.45 16.59
C TYR A 42 3.63 -14.68 17.89
N THR A 43 4.40 -13.61 18.08
CA THR A 43 4.16 -12.61 19.13
C THR A 43 3.33 -11.47 18.57
N LEU A 44 2.32 -11.01 19.31
CA LEU A 44 1.62 -9.77 19.00
C LEU A 44 2.57 -8.59 19.31
N ALA A 45 3.11 -7.96 18.27
CA ALA A 45 4.08 -6.88 18.38
C ALA A 45 3.41 -5.50 18.55
N GLN A 46 2.23 -5.31 17.95
CA GLN A 46 1.53 -4.03 17.95
C GLN A 46 0.03 -4.25 17.76
N ALA A 47 -0.79 -3.47 18.46
CA ALA A 47 -2.23 -3.38 18.27
C ALA A 47 -2.69 -1.97 18.66
N GLU A 48 -3.18 -1.18 17.70
CA GLU A 48 -3.52 0.21 17.95
C GLU A 48 -4.52 0.78 16.95
N THR A 49 -5.08 1.94 17.30
CA THR A 49 -5.97 2.73 16.45
C THR A 49 -5.35 4.11 16.21
N LEU A 50 -4.95 4.41 14.97
CA LEU A 50 -4.35 5.69 14.55
C LEU A 50 -5.06 6.29 13.35
N ALA A 51 -5.29 7.61 13.37
CA ALA A 51 -5.99 8.32 12.29
C ALA A 51 -5.20 8.36 10.97
N GLU A 52 -3.89 8.14 11.05
CA GLU A 52 -2.95 8.06 9.95
C GLU A 52 -3.16 6.82 9.09
N TYR A 53 -3.78 5.77 9.63
CA TYR A 53 -4.08 4.54 8.91
C TYR A 53 -5.42 4.65 8.19
N LYS A 54 -5.46 4.24 6.93
CA LYS A 54 -6.66 4.23 6.08
C LYS A 54 -7.80 3.43 6.72
N GLY A 55 -7.47 2.30 7.35
CA GLY A 55 -8.42 1.48 8.12
C GLY A 55 -8.48 1.83 9.60
N LYS A 56 -7.71 2.81 10.07
CA LYS A 56 -7.54 3.22 11.47
C LYS A 56 -6.96 2.18 12.43
N ASN A 57 -7.38 0.91 12.36
CA ASN A 57 -6.97 -0.15 13.26
C ASN A 57 -5.87 -0.99 12.62
N LEU A 58 -4.79 -1.25 13.36
CA LEU A 58 -3.64 -2.04 12.93
C LEU A 58 -3.35 -3.11 13.98
N VAL A 59 -3.08 -4.33 13.52
CA VAL A 59 -2.56 -5.43 14.32
C VAL A 59 -1.33 -6.00 13.61
N VAL A 60 -0.23 -6.15 14.35
CA VAL A 60 1.04 -6.67 13.83
C VAL A 60 1.46 -7.88 14.64
N TYR A 61 1.67 -9.00 13.95
CA TYR A 61 2.23 -10.22 14.51
C TYR A 61 3.63 -10.45 13.96
N ARG A 62 4.56 -10.91 14.80
CA ARG A 62 5.95 -11.17 14.42
C ARG A 62 6.40 -12.54 14.88
N SER A 63 7.12 -13.25 14.02
CA SER A 63 7.81 -14.49 14.35
C SER A 63 9.23 -14.42 13.84
N ASP A 64 10.20 -14.37 14.76
CA ASP A 64 11.63 -14.41 14.42
C ASP A 64 12.02 -15.79 13.90
N SER A 65 11.40 -16.87 14.41
CA SER A 65 11.66 -18.24 13.95
C SER A 65 11.18 -18.49 12.51
N ALA A 66 10.06 -17.88 12.12
CA ALA A 66 9.56 -17.94 10.74
C ALA A 66 10.15 -16.85 9.83
N GLU A 67 10.97 -15.95 10.40
CA GLU A 67 11.51 -14.76 9.75
C GLU A 67 10.43 -13.91 9.06
N LYS A 68 9.29 -13.69 9.75
CA LYS A 68 8.11 -13.03 9.19
C LYS A 68 7.46 -12.04 10.14
N GLN A 69 6.93 -10.96 9.56
CA GLN A 69 6.00 -10.03 10.19
C GLN A 69 4.70 -9.99 9.37
N ILE A 70 3.56 -10.11 10.02
CA ILE A 70 2.24 -10.04 9.43
C ILE A 70 1.57 -8.77 9.93
N GLU A 71 1.17 -7.90 9.02
CA GLU A 71 0.53 -6.62 9.31
C GLU A 71 -0.89 -6.64 8.75
N ILE A 72 -1.88 -6.42 9.60
CA ILE A 72 -3.31 -6.40 9.24
C ILE A 72 -3.88 -5.05 9.64
N CYS A 73 -4.35 -4.27 8.67
CA CYS A 73 -5.04 -3.02 8.90
C CYS A 73 -6.46 -3.08 8.35
N GLY A 74 -7.45 -2.67 9.14
CA GLY A 74 -8.86 -2.74 8.74
C GLY A 74 -9.78 -1.84 9.55
N GLY A 75 -10.75 -1.25 8.87
CA GLY A 75 -11.79 -0.42 9.48
C GLY A 75 -12.53 0.42 8.44
N GLY A 76 -13.81 0.69 8.68
CA GLY A 76 -14.67 1.38 7.73
C GLY A 76 -14.66 0.70 6.35
N SER A 77 -14.23 1.44 5.32
CA SER A 77 -14.18 0.96 3.93
C SER A 77 -12.81 0.44 3.49
N PHE A 78 -11.85 0.25 4.41
CA PHE A 78 -10.49 -0.19 4.10
C PHE A 78 -10.13 -1.48 4.82
N PHE A 79 -9.47 -2.40 4.11
CA PHE A 79 -8.85 -3.59 4.66
C PHE A 79 -7.63 -3.96 3.84
N HIS A 80 -6.53 -4.26 4.51
CA HIS A 80 -5.28 -4.71 3.89
C HIS A 80 -4.53 -5.62 4.86
N ALA A 81 -3.98 -6.71 4.33
CA ALA A 81 -3.07 -7.57 5.07
C ALA A 81 -1.83 -7.92 4.23
N GLN A 82 -0.67 -7.91 4.86
CA GLN A 82 0.58 -8.25 4.19
C GLN A 82 1.53 -9.01 5.10
N ILE A 83 2.38 -9.82 4.48
CA ILE A 83 3.47 -10.54 5.12
C ILE A 83 4.76 -9.88 4.63
N ARG A 84 5.63 -9.47 5.56
CA ARG A 84 6.96 -8.95 5.31
C ARG A 84 7.99 -9.94 5.80
N GLN A 85 9.01 -10.17 5.00
CA GLN A 85 10.17 -10.95 5.42
C GLN A 85 10.97 -10.16 6.47
N LEU A 86 11.52 -10.85 7.46
CA LEU A 86 12.55 -10.31 8.35
C LEU A 86 13.92 -10.56 7.72
N ILE A 87 14.69 -9.51 7.49
CA ILE A 87 16.07 -9.56 6.99
C ILE A 87 16.97 -9.12 8.15
N ASN A 88 17.86 -10.00 8.59
CA ASN A 88 18.73 -9.74 9.76
C ASN A 88 17.91 -9.32 11.00
N GLY A 89 16.76 -9.97 11.23
CA GLY A 89 15.87 -9.68 12.35
C GLY A 89 15.10 -8.37 12.25
N GLN A 90 15.09 -7.69 11.10
CA GLN A 90 14.33 -6.46 10.87
C GLN A 90 13.35 -6.62 9.71
N PRO A 91 12.11 -6.11 9.81
CA PRO A 91 11.17 -6.15 8.69
C PRO A 91 11.73 -5.46 7.45
N ALA A 92 11.75 -6.16 6.31
CA ALA A 92 12.24 -5.63 5.04
C ALA A 92 11.52 -4.31 4.67
N PRO A 93 12.22 -3.25 4.25
CA PRO A 93 11.60 -1.96 3.95
C PRO A 93 10.43 -2.02 2.95
N TYR A 94 9.44 -1.14 3.09
CA TYR A 94 8.23 -1.18 2.25
C TYR A 94 8.48 -0.93 0.75
N TYR A 95 9.61 -0.34 0.37
CA TYR A 95 9.98 -0.20 -1.04
C TYR A 95 10.54 -1.49 -1.65
N GLN A 96 11.02 -2.45 -0.84
CA GLN A 96 11.50 -3.75 -1.31
C GLN A 96 10.34 -4.74 -1.48
N LYS A 97 9.61 -4.60 -2.59
CA LYS A 97 8.37 -5.35 -2.86
C LYS A 97 8.59 -6.85 -2.97
N GLU A 98 9.78 -7.28 -3.32
CA GLU A 98 10.18 -8.68 -3.39
C GLU A 98 10.18 -9.41 -2.03
N HIS A 99 10.30 -8.65 -0.94
CA HIS A 99 10.25 -9.14 0.43
C HIS A 99 8.88 -8.93 1.08
N GLN A 100 7.86 -8.62 0.26
CA GLN A 100 6.48 -8.40 0.68
C GLN A 100 5.55 -9.36 -0.07
N LEU A 101 4.60 -9.94 0.66
CA LEU A 101 3.54 -10.76 0.10
C LEU A 101 2.19 -10.22 0.56
N HIS A 102 1.42 -9.68 -0.37
CA HIS A 102 0.08 -9.18 -0.08
C HIS A 102 -0.91 -10.34 -0.03
N TYR A 103 -1.95 -10.23 0.80
CA TYR A 103 -2.98 -11.28 0.89
C TYR A 103 -3.64 -11.58 -0.47
N HIS A 104 -3.80 -10.58 -1.34
CA HIS A 104 -4.32 -10.78 -2.69
C HIS A 104 -3.42 -11.67 -3.56
N THR A 105 -2.10 -11.57 -3.40
CA THR A 105 -1.17 -12.47 -4.10
C THR A 105 -1.28 -13.89 -3.55
N LEU A 106 -1.43 -14.02 -2.23
CA LEU A 106 -1.66 -15.31 -1.58
C LEU A 106 -2.99 -15.94 -2.03
N ALA A 107 -4.06 -15.15 -2.14
CA ALA A 107 -5.36 -15.61 -2.64
C ALA A 107 -5.30 -16.07 -4.11
N ALA A 108 -4.54 -15.37 -4.95
CA ALA A 108 -4.31 -15.79 -6.33
C ALA A 108 -3.52 -17.10 -6.42
N LEU A 109 -2.54 -17.30 -5.52
CA LEU A 109 -1.78 -18.56 -5.42
C LEU A 109 -2.65 -19.73 -4.92
N ASP A 110 -3.59 -19.47 -4.00
CA ASP A 110 -4.54 -20.47 -3.49
C ASP A 110 -5.55 -20.87 -4.58
N ASN A 111 -6.12 -19.88 -5.26
CA ASN A 111 -7.07 -20.08 -6.35
C ASN A 111 -7.06 -18.86 -7.29
N PRO A 112 -6.47 -18.94 -8.49
CA PRO A 112 -6.42 -17.79 -9.40
C PRO A 112 -7.80 -17.36 -9.90
N LYS A 113 -8.82 -18.23 -9.82
CA LYS A 113 -10.20 -17.94 -10.26
C LYS A 113 -11.11 -17.44 -9.12
N HIS A 114 -10.56 -17.13 -7.95
CA HIS A 114 -11.37 -16.64 -6.82
C HIS A 114 -12.08 -15.32 -7.15
N ASP A 115 -13.25 -15.12 -6.53
CA ASP A 115 -13.90 -13.81 -6.51
C ASP A 115 -13.15 -12.91 -5.53
N SER A 116 -12.50 -11.85 -6.04
CA SER A 116 -11.71 -10.92 -5.22
C SER A 116 -12.58 -10.06 -4.30
N SER A 117 -13.86 -9.88 -4.62
CA SER A 117 -14.77 -9.03 -3.84
C SER A 117 -15.02 -9.54 -2.43
N ILE A 118 -14.84 -10.85 -2.20
CA ILE A 118 -15.00 -11.46 -0.87
C ILE A 118 -13.98 -10.94 0.15
N TYR A 119 -12.86 -10.38 -0.33
CA TYR A 119 -11.81 -9.81 0.51
C TYR A 119 -11.89 -8.29 0.63
N TRP A 120 -12.96 -7.67 0.12
CA TRP A 120 -13.13 -6.22 0.13
C TRP A 120 -14.15 -5.82 1.19
N PRO A 121 -13.92 -4.73 1.95
CA PRO A 121 -14.88 -4.24 2.95
C PRO A 121 -16.24 -3.81 2.39
N TYR A 122 -16.31 -3.56 1.09
CA TYR A 122 -17.53 -3.24 0.34
C TYR A 122 -18.10 -4.46 -0.41
N GLY A 123 -17.50 -5.63 -0.21
CA GLY A 123 -18.00 -6.90 -0.70
C GLY A 123 -19.23 -7.38 0.07
N PRO A 124 -19.78 -8.56 -0.29
CA PRO A 124 -21.08 -9.03 0.18
C PRO A 124 -21.24 -9.14 1.71
N LYS A 125 -20.13 -9.34 2.43
CA LYS A 125 -20.10 -9.57 3.89
C LYS A 125 -19.41 -8.45 4.66
N GLY A 126 -19.12 -7.32 4.02
CA GLY A 126 -18.49 -6.18 4.67
C GLY A 126 -17.04 -6.45 5.15
N LEU A 127 -16.55 -5.61 6.06
CA LEU A 127 -15.24 -5.76 6.71
C LEU A 127 -15.09 -7.12 7.40
N THR A 128 -16.10 -7.58 8.14
CA THR A 128 -16.08 -8.89 8.82
C THR A 128 -15.81 -10.02 7.86
N GLY A 129 -16.47 -10.01 6.69
CA GLY A 129 -16.20 -11.00 5.64
C GLY A 129 -14.77 -10.95 5.12
N ALA A 130 -14.25 -9.74 4.86
CA ALA A 130 -12.86 -9.59 4.41
C ALA A 130 -11.86 -10.15 5.43
N VAL A 131 -12.07 -9.85 6.72
CA VAL A 131 -11.26 -10.34 7.84
C VAL A 131 -11.33 -11.88 7.94
N GLU A 132 -12.54 -12.45 7.95
CA GLU A 132 -12.76 -13.89 8.04
C GLU A 132 -12.13 -14.65 6.87
N ASN A 133 -12.32 -14.16 5.65
CA ASN A 133 -11.80 -14.80 4.45
C ASN A 133 -10.26 -14.75 4.42
N THR A 134 -9.66 -13.63 4.83
CA THR A 134 -8.20 -13.51 4.90
C THR A 134 -7.61 -14.34 6.04
N ALA A 135 -8.25 -14.42 7.21
CA ALA A 135 -7.82 -15.30 8.28
C ALA A 135 -7.86 -16.78 7.84
N ALA A 136 -8.95 -17.21 7.18
CA ALA A 136 -9.07 -18.56 6.63
C ALA A 136 -8.03 -18.84 5.54
N LEU A 137 -7.72 -17.86 4.68
CA LEU A 137 -6.63 -17.95 3.69
C LEU A 137 -5.29 -18.20 4.40
N PHE A 138 -4.97 -17.41 5.42
CA PHE A 138 -3.72 -17.56 6.17
C PHE A 138 -3.63 -18.92 6.87
N GLN A 139 -4.74 -19.43 7.41
CA GLN A 139 -4.79 -20.79 7.98
C GLN A 139 -4.52 -21.88 6.93
N ARG A 140 -5.06 -21.78 5.72
CA ARG A 140 -4.73 -22.70 4.61
C ARG A 140 -3.25 -22.66 4.25
N HIS A 141 -2.63 -21.49 4.36
CA HIS A 141 -1.21 -21.27 4.12
C HIS A 141 -0.33 -21.38 5.38
N ARG A 142 -0.78 -22.07 6.44
CA ARG A 142 -0.03 -22.25 7.70
C ARG A 142 1.44 -22.63 7.51
N THR A 143 1.75 -23.53 6.57
CA THR A 143 3.12 -24.01 6.32
C THR A 143 4.03 -22.88 5.82
N LEU A 144 3.52 -22.00 4.96
CA LEU A 144 4.26 -20.81 4.51
C LEU A 144 4.50 -19.85 5.68
N LEU A 145 3.50 -19.68 6.54
CA LEU A 145 3.56 -18.76 7.66
C LEU A 145 4.44 -19.27 8.82
N SER A 146 4.54 -20.57 9.02
CA SER A 146 5.36 -21.15 10.11
C SER A 146 6.80 -21.46 9.71
N GLY A 147 7.08 -21.65 8.41
CA GLY A 147 8.43 -21.97 7.91
C GLY A 147 9.26 -20.72 7.58
N ASN A 148 10.55 -20.91 7.31
CA ASN A 148 11.47 -19.86 6.81
C ASN A 148 11.43 -19.69 5.28
N GLY A 149 10.68 -20.56 4.57
CA GLY A 149 10.51 -20.44 3.12
C GLY A 149 9.81 -19.14 2.72
N TRP A 150 10.13 -18.67 1.51
CA TRP A 150 9.45 -17.56 0.83
C TRP A 150 8.77 -18.07 -0.43
N VAL A 151 7.75 -17.34 -0.90
CA VAL A 151 7.04 -17.71 -2.12
C VAL A 151 7.94 -17.48 -3.33
N ASP A 152 7.90 -18.42 -4.26
CA ASP A 152 8.54 -18.31 -5.57
C ASP A 152 7.95 -17.14 -6.36
N LYS A 153 8.81 -16.21 -6.78
CA LYS A 153 8.41 -14.97 -7.44
C LYS A 153 7.75 -15.20 -8.79
N GLU A 154 8.23 -16.18 -9.56
CA GLU A 154 7.67 -16.51 -10.86
C GLU A 154 6.29 -17.12 -10.70
N LYS A 155 6.12 -18.04 -9.73
CA LYS A 155 4.80 -18.61 -9.40
C LYS A 155 3.82 -17.54 -8.93
N ALA A 156 4.26 -16.63 -8.07
CA ALA A 156 3.42 -15.52 -7.61
C ALA A 156 3.00 -14.60 -8.77
N HIS A 157 3.92 -14.30 -9.68
CA HIS A 157 3.64 -13.49 -10.87
C HIS A 157 2.66 -14.20 -11.81
N GLN A 158 2.88 -15.49 -12.10
CA GLN A 158 2.00 -16.31 -12.92
C GLN A 158 0.57 -16.36 -12.34
N ALA A 159 0.43 -16.64 -11.05
CA ALA A 159 -0.88 -16.69 -10.38
C ALA A 159 -1.63 -15.35 -10.45
N LYS A 160 -0.92 -14.23 -10.29
CA LYS A 160 -1.51 -12.89 -10.47
C LYS A 160 -1.94 -12.64 -11.91
N ASN A 161 -1.14 -13.05 -12.89
CA ASN A 161 -1.47 -12.91 -14.31
C ASN A 161 -2.70 -13.73 -14.67
N GLU A 162 -2.77 -14.98 -14.22
CA GLU A 162 -3.93 -15.85 -14.42
C GLU A 162 -5.20 -15.26 -13.78
N HIS A 163 -5.08 -14.74 -12.55
CA HIS A 163 -6.19 -14.06 -11.89
C HIS A 163 -6.66 -12.82 -12.66
N HIS A 164 -5.73 -11.97 -13.10
CA HIS A 164 -6.07 -10.77 -13.87
C HIS A 164 -6.70 -11.13 -15.22
N LEU A 165 -6.19 -12.16 -15.90
CA LEU A 165 -6.73 -12.67 -17.15
C LEU A 165 -8.16 -13.20 -16.96
N HIS A 166 -8.41 -13.93 -15.88
CA HIS A 166 -9.75 -14.42 -15.54
C HIS A 166 -10.72 -13.27 -15.25
N ALA A 167 -10.32 -12.29 -14.44
CA ALA A 167 -11.18 -11.20 -14.00
C ALA A 167 -11.43 -10.14 -15.08
N TYR A 168 -10.45 -9.87 -15.95
CA TYR A 168 -10.47 -8.72 -16.86
C TYR A 168 -10.22 -9.07 -18.34
N GLY A 169 -10.00 -10.36 -18.67
CA GLY A 169 -9.80 -10.80 -20.05
C GLY A 169 -8.47 -10.39 -20.68
N LYS A 170 -7.51 -9.90 -19.89
CA LYS A 170 -6.17 -9.48 -20.35
C LYS A 170 -5.10 -9.84 -19.31
N PRO A 171 -3.82 -10.02 -19.71
CA PRO A 171 -2.75 -10.22 -18.74
C PRO A 171 -2.60 -9.02 -17.82
N HIS A 172 -2.08 -9.24 -16.61
CA HIS A 172 -1.73 -8.15 -15.71
C HIS A 172 -0.67 -7.28 -16.39
N PRO A 173 -0.83 -5.95 -16.47
CA PRO A 173 0.21 -5.10 -17.04
C PRO A 173 1.47 -5.20 -16.18
N GLU A 174 2.62 -5.33 -16.82
CA GLU A 174 3.89 -5.08 -16.13
C GLU A 174 3.92 -3.61 -15.74
N MET A 175 3.98 -3.35 -14.44
CA MET A 175 4.09 -1.99 -13.93
C MET A 175 5.56 -1.61 -13.96
N PRO A 176 5.95 -0.58 -14.73
CA PRO A 176 7.33 -0.10 -14.69
C PRO A 176 7.66 0.38 -13.27
N GLU A 177 8.96 0.43 -12.97
CA GLU A 177 9.45 0.99 -11.71
C GLU A 177 8.84 2.39 -11.48
N PRO A 178 8.36 2.70 -10.25
CA PRO A 178 7.84 4.03 -9.92
C PRO A 178 8.75 5.16 -10.39
N PHE A 179 8.17 6.20 -11.01
CA PHE A 179 8.96 7.34 -11.50
C PHE A 179 9.68 8.09 -10.39
N ILE A 180 9.07 8.13 -9.20
CA ILE A 180 9.66 8.77 -8.03
C ILE A 180 11.01 8.17 -7.62
N TYR A 181 11.32 6.91 -8.00
CA TYR A 181 12.60 6.27 -7.66
C TYR A 181 13.75 6.93 -8.44
N SER A 182 13.53 7.17 -9.74
CA SER A 182 14.49 7.90 -10.58
C SER A 182 14.61 9.37 -10.18
N VAL A 183 13.50 10.00 -9.77
CA VAL A 183 13.52 11.37 -9.22
C VAL A 183 14.38 11.44 -7.97
N LYS A 184 14.15 10.54 -7.00
CA LYS A 184 14.92 10.48 -5.76
C LYS A 184 16.42 10.32 -6.05
N ALA A 185 16.78 9.35 -6.89
CA ALA A 185 18.17 9.10 -7.27
C ALA A 185 18.82 10.32 -7.95
N MET A 186 18.07 11.00 -8.83
CA MET A 186 18.54 12.25 -9.46
C MET A 186 18.79 13.34 -8.42
N VAL A 187 17.85 13.56 -7.49
CA VAL A 187 18.02 14.62 -6.47
C VAL A 187 19.20 14.31 -5.55
N ASP A 188 19.32 13.07 -5.07
CA ASP A 188 20.43 12.63 -4.21
C ASP A 188 21.80 12.86 -4.88
N GLN A 189 21.87 12.73 -6.21
CA GLN A 189 23.11 12.89 -6.97
C GLN A 189 23.42 14.36 -7.31
N GLN A 190 22.41 15.13 -7.73
CA GLN A 190 22.61 16.48 -8.30
C GLN A 190 22.56 17.59 -7.23
N PHE A 191 21.88 17.37 -6.11
CA PHE A 191 21.66 18.37 -5.05
C PHE A 191 22.08 17.82 -3.67
N PRO A 192 23.38 17.50 -3.46
CA PRO A 192 23.87 16.80 -2.26
C PRO A 192 23.72 17.60 -0.94
N GLU A 193 23.53 18.91 -1.04
CA GLU A 193 23.22 19.81 0.07
C GLU A 193 21.83 19.55 0.65
N LEU A 194 20.90 19.05 -0.17
CA LEU A 194 19.56 18.69 0.27
C LEU A 194 19.57 17.33 0.99
N LYS A 195 18.88 17.26 2.14
CA LYS A 195 18.70 16.03 2.90
C LYS A 195 17.28 15.51 2.76
N LEU A 196 17.15 14.21 2.49
CA LEU A 196 15.87 13.55 2.41
C LEU A 196 15.14 13.66 3.77
N ALA A 197 13.99 14.31 3.76
CA ALA A 197 13.16 14.52 4.95
C ALA A 197 11.93 13.60 4.96
N PHE A 198 11.44 13.21 3.78
CA PHE A 198 10.30 12.31 3.66
C PHE A 198 10.34 11.56 2.34
N TYR A 199 9.99 10.27 2.40
CA TYR A 199 9.82 9.44 1.22
C TYR A 199 8.69 8.44 1.43
N ASN A 200 7.58 8.62 0.74
CA ASN A 200 6.39 7.84 1.05
C ASN A 200 6.46 6.36 0.61
N ALA A 201 7.44 5.96 -0.21
CA ALA A 201 7.67 4.55 -0.51
C ALA A 201 8.17 3.75 0.72
N GLU A 202 8.63 4.45 1.75
CA GLU A 202 8.94 3.88 3.07
C GLU A 202 7.71 3.75 3.97
N LEU A 203 6.52 4.13 3.51
CA LEU A 203 5.30 3.98 4.27
C LEU A 203 4.57 2.67 3.90
N PRO A 204 3.88 2.04 4.87
CA PRO A 204 3.01 0.92 4.55
C PRO A 204 1.85 1.34 3.65
N HIS A 205 1.32 0.41 2.87
CA HIS A 205 0.17 0.66 1.99
C HIS A 205 -1.08 1.17 2.73
N TYR A 206 -1.20 0.83 4.02
CA TYR A 206 -2.30 1.27 4.86
C TYR A 206 -2.12 2.68 5.46
N HIS A 207 -0.97 3.34 5.27
CA HIS A 207 -0.80 4.74 5.68
C HIS A 207 -1.52 5.68 4.70
N LYS A 208 -2.15 6.75 5.19
CA LYS A 208 -2.89 7.72 4.36
C LYS A 208 -2.01 8.35 3.27
N ASP A 209 -0.77 8.67 3.61
CA ASP A 209 0.21 9.31 2.71
C ASP A 209 0.92 8.33 1.75
N SER A 210 0.59 7.03 1.79
CA SER A 210 1.24 6.02 0.95
C SER A 210 0.72 6.00 -0.50
N THR A 211 -0.36 6.74 -0.79
CA THR A 211 -1.13 6.58 -2.04
C THR A 211 -0.48 7.30 -3.22
N LEU A 212 -0.09 8.56 -3.01
CA LEU A 212 0.51 9.41 -4.05
C LEU A 212 2.00 9.49 -3.85
N GLN A 213 2.78 9.08 -4.84
CA GLN A 213 4.24 9.09 -4.76
C GLN A 213 4.76 10.48 -4.36
N CYS A 214 5.66 10.54 -3.38
CA CYS A 214 6.18 11.81 -2.89
C CYS A 214 7.57 11.66 -2.26
N VAL A 215 8.46 12.58 -2.61
CA VAL A 215 9.73 12.83 -1.92
C VAL A 215 9.80 14.29 -1.47
N ILE A 216 10.32 14.50 -0.27
CA ILE A 216 10.59 15.83 0.28
C ILE A 216 12.04 15.86 0.76
N TYR A 217 12.72 16.93 0.39
CA TYR A 217 14.08 17.23 0.73
C TYR A 217 14.15 18.60 1.41
N LYS A 218 15.08 18.75 2.37
CA LYS A 218 15.32 20.00 3.09
C LYS A 218 16.81 20.34 3.06
N GLY A 219 17.13 21.55 2.64
CA GLY A 219 18.43 22.20 2.84
C GLY A 219 18.32 23.30 3.90
N ASP A 220 19.41 24.05 4.08
CA ASP A 220 19.49 25.11 5.10
C ASP A 220 18.53 26.28 4.82
N SER A 221 18.26 26.58 3.55
CA SER A 221 17.44 27.72 3.11
C SER A 221 16.24 27.35 2.24
N LYS A 222 16.21 26.11 1.72
CA LYS A 222 15.24 25.68 0.71
C LYS A 222 14.65 24.31 1.04
N ALA A 223 13.38 24.12 0.70
CA ALA A 223 12.72 22.81 0.73
C ALA A 223 12.23 22.42 -0.66
N LEU A 224 12.59 21.23 -1.13
CA LEU A 224 12.13 20.65 -2.38
C LEU A 224 11.09 19.56 -2.08
N LYS A 225 9.94 19.63 -2.75
CA LYS A 225 8.91 18.59 -2.70
C LYS A 225 8.51 18.22 -4.11
N ILE A 226 8.63 16.93 -4.44
CA ILE A 226 8.17 16.38 -5.72
C ILE A 226 7.11 15.35 -5.39
N ARG A 227 5.92 15.51 -5.98
CA ARG A 227 4.79 14.62 -5.71
C ARG A 227 3.98 14.31 -6.97
N GLN A 228 3.41 13.12 -7.00
CA GLN A 228 2.36 12.73 -7.93
C GLN A 228 1.10 13.54 -7.64
N TYR A 229 0.42 13.97 -8.70
CA TYR A 229 -0.75 14.85 -8.60
C TYR A 229 -2.01 14.10 -8.16
N ASP A 230 -2.36 13.03 -8.87
CA ASP A 230 -3.52 12.19 -8.61
C ASP A 230 -3.14 10.72 -8.85
N TYR A 231 -3.85 9.76 -8.27
CA TYR A 231 -3.60 8.33 -8.49
C TYR A 231 -4.61 7.67 -9.44
N ARG A 232 -5.76 8.32 -9.69
CA ARG A 232 -6.88 7.83 -10.49
C ARG A 232 -6.76 8.29 -11.93
N ASP A 233 -6.83 9.61 -12.13
CA ASP A 233 -7.06 10.20 -13.45
C ASP A 233 -5.77 10.75 -14.08
N ASP A 234 -4.84 11.21 -13.24
CA ASP A 234 -3.57 11.83 -13.66
C ASP A 234 -2.38 11.20 -12.91
N ASN A 235 -2.36 9.86 -12.88
CA ASN A 235 -1.31 9.07 -12.23
C ASN A 235 0.08 9.17 -12.88
N ASP A 236 0.15 9.77 -14.06
CA ASP A 236 1.37 10.09 -14.79
C ASP A 236 1.83 11.54 -14.55
N VAL A 237 1.08 12.38 -13.82
CA VAL A 237 1.44 13.79 -13.59
C VAL A 237 2.18 13.96 -12.27
N TYR A 238 3.33 14.64 -12.34
CA TYR A 238 4.16 15.02 -11.19
C TYR A 238 4.31 16.53 -11.12
N GLN A 239 4.42 17.03 -9.91
CA GLN A 239 4.54 18.45 -9.60
C GLN A 239 5.76 18.69 -8.72
N VAL A 240 6.50 19.75 -9.05
CA VAL A 240 7.68 20.20 -8.32
C VAL A 240 7.31 21.45 -7.54
N TYR A 241 7.67 21.45 -6.26
CA TYR A 241 7.45 22.55 -5.33
C TYR A 241 8.77 22.93 -4.66
N ILE A 242 9.03 24.23 -4.58
CA ILE A 242 10.14 24.82 -3.83
C ILE A 242 9.55 25.76 -2.79
N ASP A 243 9.89 25.56 -1.51
CA ASP A 243 9.34 26.32 -0.38
C ASP A 243 7.80 26.39 -0.39
N ASP A 244 7.18 25.25 -0.71
CA ASP A 244 5.74 25.07 -0.91
C ASP A 244 5.10 25.83 -2.08
N GLU A 245 5.87 26.57 -2.87
CA GLU A 245 5.42 27.14 -4.15
C GLU A 245 5.60 26.16 -5.30
N LYS A 246 4.54 25.95 -6.09
CA LYS A 246 4.60 25.07 -7.25
C LYS A 246 5.37 25.76 -8.39
N VAL A 247 6.52 25.22 -8.77
CA VAL A 247 7.37 25.77 -9.83
C VAL A 247 7.21 25.02 -11.16
N TRP A 248 6.85 23.74 -11.13
CA TRP A 248 6.74 22.94 -12.35
C TRP A 248 5.67 21.85 -12.28
N THR A 249 5.22 21.40 -13.46
CA THR A 249 4.33 20.25 -13.64
C THR A 249 4.75 19.50 -14.88
N VAL A 250 4.94 18.19 -14.76
CA VAL A 250 5.36 17.32 -15.86
C VAL A 250 4.46 16.10 -15.95
N ARG A 251 4.18 15.65 -17.17
CA ARG A 251 3.47 14.39 -17.44
C ARG A 251 4.47 13.34 -17.89
N VAL A 252 4.42 12.16 -17.28
CA VAL A 252 5.41 11.09 -17.42
C VAL A 252 4.78 9.90 -18.14
N LYS A 253 5.00 9.83 -19.45
CA LYS A 253 4.65 8.64 -20.22
C LYS A 253 5.82 7.65 -20.21
N PRO A 254 5.58 6.33 -20.37
CA PRO A 254 6.64 5.33 -20.42
C PRO A 254 7.77 5.68 -21.41
N GLU A 255 7.40 6.13 -22.61
CA GLU A 255 8.33 6.50 -23.69
C GLU A 255 9.06 7.84 -23.46
N SER A 256 8.60 8.66 -22.52
CA SER A 256 9.14 10.01 -22.27
C SER A 256 9.72 10.17 -20.88
N ARG A 257 10.00 9.07 -20.19
CA ARG A 257 10.43 9.05 -18.79
C ARG A 257 11.74 9.81 -18.56
N GLU A 258 12.74 9.60 -19.42
CA GLU A 258 14.03 10.30 -19.33
C GLU A 258 13.88 11.81 -19.57
N LYS A 259 13.10 12.19 -20.57
CA LYS A 259 12.80 13.60 -20.86
C LYS A 259 12.10 14.27 -19.67
N ALA A 260 11.14 13.59 -19.05
CA ALA A 260 10.44 14.13 -17.88
C ALA A 260 11.37 14.31 -16.68
N LEU A 261 12.34 13.40 -16.48
CA LEU A 261 13.34 13.53 -15.43
C LEU A 261 14.25 14.75 -15.65
N GLU A 262 14.66 14.98 -16.91
CA GLU A 262 15.45 16.15 -17.30
C GLU A 262 14.67 17.47 -17.10
N GLU A 263 13.37 17.49 -17.40
CA GLU A 263 12.52 18.66 -17.14
C GLU A 263 12.42 18.98 -15.63
N ILE A 264 12.26 17.96 -14.77
CA ILE A 264 12.28 18.15 -13.32
C ILE A 264 13.64 18.66 -12.86
N LYS A 265 14.73 18.09 -13.38
CA LYS A 265 16.08 18.50 -13.03
C LYS A 265 16.29 19.99 -13.32
N LYS A 266 15.95 20.45 -14.53
CA LYS A 266 16.06 21.87 -14.91
C LYS A 266 15.24 22.79 -14.01
N ALA A 267 13.99 22.42 -13.72
CA ALA A 267 13.17 23.17 -12.78
C ALA A 267 13.77 23.24 -11.37
N CYS A 268 14.47 22.20 -10.92
CA CYS A 268 15.19 22.23 -9.66
C CYS A 268 16.40 23.17 -9.72
N GLU A 269 17.21 23.10 -10.78
CA GLU A 269 18.38 23.97 -10.98
C GLU A 269 18.00 25.46 -11.02
N GLU A 270 16.90 25.81 -11.70
CA GLU A 270 16.42 27.18 -11.86
C GLU A 270 15.89 27.82 -10.56
N HIS A 271 15.41 27.00 -9.61
CA HIS A 271 14.68 27.50 -8.44
C HIS A 271 15.32 27.17 -7.08
N LEU A 272 16.31 26.27 -7.03
CA LEU A 272 17.08 25.96 -5.81
C LEU A 272 18.36 26.79 -5.66
N THR A 273 18.80 27.47 -6.72
CA THR A 273 20.02 28.31 -6.73
C THR A 273 19.80 29.71 -6.19
#